data_AF-A0A0A1V6L6-F1
#
_entry.id   AF-A0A0A1V6L6-F1
#
_cell.length_a   1.000
_cell.length_b   1.000
_cell.length_c   1.000
_cell.angle_alpha   90.00
_cell.angle_beta   90.00
_cell.angle_gamma   90.00
#
_symmetry.space_group_name_H-M   'P 1'
#
loop_
_entity.id
_entity.type
_entity.pdbx_description
1 polymer ?
#
loop_
_entity_poly.entity_id
_entity_poly.type
_entity_poly.pdbx_seq_one_letter_code
_entity_poly.pdbx_strand_id
1 'polypeptide(L)'
;MHFIISIPLALILVAAAQDSLDNDGILRCSTETSTLAINSSSLMEKRQNEALQPISIDLYMHFVAPDDGAPKKLLRKVAKKQLDALNNAFRPSYISFTMRNVLFWNDAFHATIQNNQDRASMIARYHRGDAKTLNLIVPKFPSKSLGIGACVSFDNLFIDQSVPLSSDGCFVSPTTLPGSATAGYNQGKSAVHEAGHWLGLLHTFEGGCDGQGDHIPDTPAQEKATYTYDESQDTCRFSPGLDPIHNYMGYSYE
;
A
#
# COMPACT_ATOMS: atom_id res chain seq x y z
N MET A 1 -1.00 -47.08 -26.09
CA MET A 1 0.05 -46.84 -25.08
C MET A 1 0.02 -45.37 -24.72
N HIS A 2 -0.70 -45.00 -23.66
CA HIS A 2 -0.71 -43.66 -23.08
C HIS A 2 0.17 -43.70 -21.84
N PHE A 3 1.29 -42.97 -21.85
CA PHE A 3 2.05 -42.66 -20.65
C PHE A 3 1.57 -41.28 -20.18
N ILE A 4 0.66 -41.25 -19.21
CA ILE A 4 0.40 -40.07 -18.39
C ILE A 4 1.30 -40.24 -17.17
N ILE A 5 2.41 -39.51 -17.19
CA ILE A 5 3.32 -39.40 -16.04
C ILE A 5 2.60 -38.56 -14.98
N SER A 6 2.61 -39.10 -13.78
CA SER A 6 2.07 -38.51 -12.56
C SER A 6 2.60 -37.10 -12.37
N ILE A 7 1.70 -36.13 -12.26
CA ILE A 7 2.01 -34.79 -11.76
C ILE A 7 2.37 -34.96 -10.28
N PRO A 8 3.61 -34.68 -9.85
CA PRO A 8 3.90 -34.65 -8.44
C PRO A 8 3.15 -33.44 -7.88
N LEU A 9 2.36 -33.76 -6.85
CA LEU A 9 1.80 -32.88 -5.84
C LEU A 9 2.91 -31.98 -5.28
N ALA A 10 3.26 -30.92 -6.00
CA ALA A 10 4.13 -29.85 -5.55
C ALA A 10 3.21 -28.68 -5.24
N LEU A 11 3.20 -28.36 -3.94
CA LEU A 11 2.41 -27.36 -3.26
C LEU A 11 1.92 -26.24 -4.17
N ILE A 12 0.60 -26.13 -4.19
CA ILE A 12 -0.10 -24.86 -4.32
C ILE A 12 0.40 -23.97 -3.16
N LEU A 13 1.57 -23.36 -3.30
CA LEU A 13 1.79 -22.04 -2.72
C LEU A 13 0.99 -21.09 -3.60
N VAL A 14 -0.34 -21.10 -3.36
CA VAL A 14 -1.05 -19.83 -3.37
C VAL A 14 -0.21 -18.97 -2.42
N ALA A 15 0.50 -18.00 -2.99
CA ALA A 15 0.94 -16.84 -2.24
C ALA A 15 -0.24 -16.51 -1.35
N ALA A 16 -0.10 -16.77 -0.05
CA ALA A 16 -1.13 -16.42 0.87
C ALA A 16 -1.13 -14.89 0.79
N ALA A 17 -2.02 -14.33 -0.03
CA ALA A 17 -2.58 -13.03 0.20
C ALA A 17 -3.10 -13.13 1.63
N GLN A 18 -2.23 -12.87 2.60
CA GLN A 18 -2.59 -12.96 3.99
C GLN A 18 -3.42 -11.71 4.21
N ASP A 19 -4.72 -11.89 3.99
CA ASP A 19 -5.81 -11.27 4.71
C ASP A 19 -5.64 -11.58 6.22
N SER A 20 -4.46 -11.25 6.77
CA SER A 20 -4.13 -11.46 8.15
C SER A 20 -4.73 -10.29 8.90
N LEU A 21 -5.81 -10.59 9.62
CA LEU A 21 -6.32 -9.71 10.63
C LEU A 21 -5.23 -9.53 11.70
N ASP A 22 -5.01 -8.28 12.11
CA ASP A 22 -4.26 -8.00 13.33
C ASP A 22 -5.03 -8.57 14.55
N ASN A 23 -4.41 -8.58 15.72
CA ASN A 23 -4.95 -9.02 16.98
C ASN A 23 -6.26 -8.31 17.37
N ASP A 24 -6.53 -7.12 16.83
CA ASP A 24 -7.79 -6.38 17.02
C ASP A 24 -8.87 -6.73 15.97
N GLY A 25 -8.60 -7.68 15.08
CA GLY A 25 -9.52 -8.12 14.02
C GLY A 25 -9.56 -7.18 12.81
N ILE A 26 -8.66 -6.21 12.71
CA ILE A 26 -8.62 -5.25 11.60
C ILE A 26 -7.63 -5.74 10.52
N LEU A 27 -8.11 -5.75 9.27
CA LEU A 27 -7.27 -5.95 8.10
C LEU A 27 -6.41 -4.70 7.83
N ARG A 28 -5.08 -4.88 7.69
CA ARG A 28 -4.14 -3.74 7.57
C ARG A 28 -3.92 -3.25 6.15
N CYS A 29 -3.92 -4.16 5.16
CA CYS A 29 -3.87 -3.78 3.75
C CYS A 29 -4.69 -4.80 2.95
N SER A 30 -5.38 -4.31 1.91
CA SER A 30 -6.12 -5.13 0.93
C SER A 30 -5.61 -4.95 -0.49
N THR A 31 -4.39 -4.43 -0.65
CA THR A 31 -3.72 -4.40 -1.95
C THR A 31 -3.32 -5.82 -2.35
N GLU A 32 -3.76 -6.25 -3.52
CA GLU A 32 -3.36 -7.55 -4.06
C GLU A 32 -1.85 -7.58 -4.29
N THR A 33 -1.20 -8.63 -3.80
CA THR A 33 0.24 -8.86 -3.94
C THR A 33 0.59 -9.02 -5.41
N SER A 34 1.61 -8.28 -5.86
CA SER A 34 2.13 -8.38 -7.22
C SER A 34 2.66 -9.80 -7.47
N THR A 35 2.36 -10.36 -8.65
CA THR A 35 2.77 -11.73 -9.01
C THR A 35 4.12 -11.76 -9.70
N LEU A 36 4.64 -10.59 -10.05
CA LEU A 36 5.91 -10.46 -10.74
C LEU A 36 6.96 -9.88 -9.81
N ALA A 37 7.88 -10.77 -9.46
CA ALA A 37 9.26 -10.46 -9.19
C ALA A 37 9.78 -9.47 -10.23
N ILE A 38 9.70 -8.17 -9.94
CA ILE A 38 10.51 -7.20 -10.66
C ILE A 38 11.94 -7.68 -10.41
N ASN A 39 12.59 -8.22 -11.44
CA ASN A 39 13.92 -8.78 -11.36
C ASN A 39 14.90 -7.63 -11.03
N SER A 40 14.97 -7.32 -9.73
CA SER A 40 15.56 -6.11 -9.17
C SER A 40 17.03 -6.02 -9.55
N SER A 41 17.71 -7.16 -9.73
CA SER A 41 19.06 -7.26 -10.27
C SER A 41 19.23 -6.49 -11.59
N SER A 42 18.34 -6.69 -12.57
CA SER A 42 18.44 -6.08 -13.90
C SER A 42 18.12 -4.57 -13.94
N LEU A 43 17.26 -4.09 -13.03
CA LEU A 43 16.91 -2.68 -12.90
C LEU A 43 17.89 -1.91 -12.03
N MET A 44 18.43 -2.54 -10.97
CA MET A 44 19.45 -1.97 -10.09
C MET A 44 20.79 -1.85 -10.82
N GLU A 45 21.18 -2.84 -11.62
CA GLU A 45 22.43 -2.82 -12.41
C GLU A 45 22.42 -1.71 -13.47
N LYS A 46 21.27 -1.45 -14.11
CA LYS A 46 21.11 -0.26 -14.99
C LYS A 46 21.17 1.06 -14.23
N ARG A 47 20.71 1.10 -12.98
CA ARG A 47 20.61 2.33 -12.17
C ARG A 47 21.92 2.72 -11.47
N GLN A 48 22.88 1.80 -11.30
CA GLN A 48 24.17 2.07 -10.68
C GLN A 48 25.04 3.11 -11.43
N ASN A 49 24.75 3.37 -12.71
CA ASN A 49 25.52 4.29 -13.56
C ASN A 49 24.81 5.63 -13.86
N GLU A 50 23.65 5.91 -13.27
CA GLU A 50 22.92 7.17 -13.49
C GLU A 50 22.69 7.91 -12.17
N ALA A 51 22.92 9.23 -12.18
CA ALA A 51 22.60 10.07 -11.02
C ALA A 51 21.09 10.00 -10.74
N LEU A 52 20.72 9.63 -9.51
CA LEU A 52 19.33 9.58 -9.05
C LEU A 52 18.64 10.91 -9.34
N GLN A 53 17.74 10.92 -10.33
CA GLN A 53 16.94 12.09 -10.63
C GLN A 53 15.79 12.18 -9.63
N PRO A 54 15.55 13.35 -9.02
CA PRO A 54 14.39 13.55 -8.17
C PRO A 54 13.09 13.21 -8.89
N ILE A 55 12.24 12.40 -8.26
CA ILE A 55 10.91 12.09 -8.74
C ILE A 55 9.92 13.00 -8.01
N SER A 56 9.08 13.70 -8.77
CA SER A 56 7.97 14.50 -8.24
C SER A 56 6.67 13.84 -8.63
N ILE A 57 5.84 13.52 -7.63
CA ILE A 57 4.51 12.95 -7.77
C ILE A 57 3.50 14.02 -7.40
N ASP A 58 2.55 14.27 -8.28
CA ASP A 58 1.41 15.15 -7.97
C ASP A 58 0.44 14.40 -7.06
N LEU A 59 -0.04 15.05 -5.99
CA LEU A 59 -0.97 14.45 -5.04
C LEU A 59 -2.31 15.18 -5.10
N TYR A 60 -3.38 14.41 -5.33
CA TYR A 60 -4.74 14.82 -5.03
C TYR A 60 -5.26 14.04 -3.83
N MET A 61 -5.81 14.74 -2.86
CA MET A 61 -6.42 14.10 -1.69
C MET A 61 -7.95 14.33 -1.73
N HIS A 62 -8.71 13.25 -1.69
CA HIS A 62 -10.17 13.27 -1.88
C HIS A 62 -10.85 12.86 -0.58
N PHE A 63 -11.66 13.73 0.00
CA PHE A 63 -12.52 13.39 1.12
C PHE A 63 -13.94 13.15 0.62
N VAL A 64 -14.48 11.97 0.87
CA VAL A 64 -15.81 11.57 0.40
C VAL A 64 -16.75 11.42 1.60
N ALA A 65 -17.83 12.19 1.62
CA ALA A 65 -18.79 12.24 2.72
C ALA A 65 -20.23 12.10 2.18
N PRO A 66 -21.19 11.63 3.00
CA PRO A 66 -22.58 11.46 2.55
C PRO A 66 -23.34 12.79 2.44
N ASP A 67 -22.72 13.89 2.86
CA ASP A 67 -23.28 15.23 2.91
C ASP A 67 -22.17 16.30 2.85
N ASP A 68 -22.56 17.57 2.80
CA ASP A 68 -21.64 18.72 2.79
C ASP A 68 -21.13 19.16 4.17
N GLY A 69 -21.46 18.43 5.23
CA GLY A 69 -21.13 18.73 6.63
C GLY A 69 -19.67 18.45 7.02
N ALA A 70 -18.83 17.99 6.09
CA ALA A 70 -17.43 17.73 6.35
C ALA A 70 -16.71 18.99 6.87
N PRO A 71 -15.87 18.91 7.93
CA PRO A 71 -15.14 20.07 8.45
C PRO A 71 -13.95 20.43 7.53
N LYS A 72 -14.25 21.00 6.35
CA LYS A 72 -13.29 21.20 5.23
C LYS A 72 -12.00 21.92 5.65
N LYS A 73 -12.08 22.89 6.58
CA LYS A 73 -10.91 23.61 7.12
C LYS A 73 -9.99 22.71 7.96
N LEU A 74 -10.55 21.83 8.78
CA LEU A 74 -9.79 20.87 9.57
C LEU A 74 -9.17 19.81 8.65
N LEU A 75 -9.96 19.24 7.73
CA LEU A 75 -9.50 18.20 6.82
C LEU A 75 -8.36 18.67 5.90
N ARG A 76 -8.35 19.93 5.47
CA ARG A 76 -7.19 20.51 4.76
C ARG A 76 -5.91 20.55 5.61
N LYS A 77 -6.01 20.80 6.91
CA LYS A 77 -4.85 20.73 7.83
C LYS A 77 -4.35 19.30 7.98
N VAL A 78 -5.29 18.34 8.09
CA VAL A 78 -4.96 16.91 8.14
C VAL A 78 -4.30 16.47 6.84
N ALA A 79 -4.81 16.90 5.68
CA ALA A 79 -4.20 16.62 4.38
C ALA A 79 -2.77 17.15 4.26
N LYS A 80 -2.49 18.35 4.81
CA LYS A 80 -1.13 18.86 4.88
C LYS A 80 -0.23 17.96 5.74
N LYS A 81 -0.70 17.52 6.90
CA LYS A 81 0.08 16.58 7.74
C LYS A 81 0.32 15.25 7.04
N GLN A 82 -0.65 14.77 6.26
CA GLN A 82 -0.50 13.55 5.48
C GLN A 82 0.54 13.71 4.37
N LEU A 83 0.56 14.87 3.71
CA LEU A 83 1.61 15.23 2.76
C LEU A 83 2.99 15.27 3.44
N ASP A 84 3.07 15.84 4.65
CA ASP A 84 4.31 15.90 5.41
C ASP A 84 4.80 14.47 5.76
N ALA A 85 3.90 13.55 6.13
CA ALA A 85 4.23 12.15 6.39
C ALA A 85 4.77 11.42 5.14
N LEU A 86 4.11 11.56 3.99
CA LEU A 86 4.58 11.03 2.71
C LEU A 86 5.97 11.57 2.36
N ASN A 87 6.15 12.89 2.37
CA ASN A 87 7.43 13.49 2.04
C ASN A 87 8.56 13.10 3.01
N ASN A 88 8.27 12.95 4.31
CA ASN A 88 9.28 12.51 5.27
C ASN A 88 9.74 11.08 5.01
N ALA A 89 8.81 10.18 4.69
CA ALA A 89 9.11 8.77 4.43
C ALA A 89 9.88 8.57 3.11
N PHE A 90 9.50 9.29 2.05
CA PHE A 90 10.02 9.08 0.69
C PHE A 90 11.23 9.96 0.33
N ARG A 91 11.54 10.99 1.13
CA ARG A 91 12.69 11.88 0.90
C ARG A 91 14.04 11.16 0.78
N PRO A 92 14.39 10.14 1.59
CA PRO A 92 15.65 9.40 1.43
C PRO A 92 15.80 8.75 0.04
N SER A 93 14.69 8.44 -0.62
CA SER A 93 14.63 7.83 -1.95
C SER A 93 14.53 8.86 -3.07
N TYR A 94 14.75 10.15 -2.80
CA TYR A 94 14.61 11.26 -3.75
C TYR A 94 13.22 11.37 -4.40
N ILE A 95 12.19 10.85 -3.72
CA ILE A 95 10.79 10.97 -4.14
C ILE A 95 10.14 12.08 -3.31
N SER A 96 9.37 12.93 -3.96
CA SER A 96 8.62 14.01 -3.34
C SER A 96 7.19 14.05 -3.86
N PHE A 97 6.27 14.47 -2.99
CA PHE A 97 4.86 14.65 -3.30
C PHE A 97 4.53 16.14 -3.26
N THR A 98 3.78 16.60 -4.26
CA THR A 98 3.27 17.97 -4.34
C THR A 98 1.75 17.98 -4.32
N MET A 99 1.16 18.53 -3.24
CA MET A 99 -0.29 18.65 -3.13
C MET A 99 -0.85 19.61 -4.19
N ARG A 100 -1.61 19.08 -5.14
CA ARG A 100 -2.28 19.86 -6.19
C ARG A 100 -3.63 20.38 -5.71
N ASN A 101 -4.41 19.55 -5.03
CA ASN A 101 -5.68 19.98 -4.44
C ASN A 101 -6.16 19.04 -3.32
N VAL A 102 -7.01 19.58 -2.45
CA VAL A 102 -7.80 18.82 -1.48
C VAL A 102 -9.27 18.97 -1.86
N LEU A 103 -9.84 17.89 -2.36
CA LEU A 103 -11.19 17.82 -2.93
C LEU A 103 -12.18 17.21 -1.94
N PHE A 104 -13.43 17.67 -2.00
CA PHE A 104 -14.51 17.24 -1.12
C PHE A 104 -15.70 16.81 -1.96
N TRP A 105 -16.20 15.60 -1.72
CA TRP A 105 -17.28 14.99 -2.48
C TRP A 105 -18.45 14.71 -1.56
N ASN A 106 -19.63 15.16 -1.97
CA ASN A 106 -20.91 14.76 -1.39
C ASN A 106 -21.41 13.55 -2.20
N ASP A 107 -21.12 12.36 -1.70
CA ASP A 107 -21.46 11.08 -2.30
C ASP A 107 -21.68 10.05 -1.19
N ALA A 108 -22.94 9.78 -0.88
CA ALA A 108 -23.32 8.81 0.15
C ALA A 108 -22.96 7.37 -0.21
N PHE A 109 -22.88 7.03 -1.49
CA PHE A 109 -22.52 5.68 -1.93
C PHE A 109 -21.06 5.39 -1.64
N HIS A 110 -20.16 6.33 -1.94
CA HIS A 110 -18.72 6.18 -1.72
C HIS A 110 -18.22 6.73 -0.37
N ALA A 111 -19.12 7.17 0.53
CA ALA A 111 -18.75 7.59 1.88
C ALA A 111 -18.23 6.42 2.75
N THR A 112 -18.47 5.18 2.31
CA THR A 112 -17.90 3.92 2.79
C THR A 112 -17.73 3.00 1.58
N ILE A 113 -16.89 1.97 1.67
CA ILE A 113 -16.69 0.96 0.61
C ILE A 113 -16.76 -0.43 1.24
N GLN A 114 -17.42 -1.37 0.56
CA GLN A 114 -17.69 -2.70 1.10
C GLN A 114 -16.96 -3.83 0.37
N ASN A 115 -16.43 -3.57 -0.83
CA ASN A 115 -15.77 -4.58 -1.65
C ASN A 115 -14.90 -3.93 -2.73
N ASN A 116 -14.15 -4.76 -3.46
CA ASN A 116 -13.25 -4.30 -4.53
C ASN A 116 -13.97 -3.56 -5.67
N GLN A 117 -15.24 -3.85 -5.94
CA GLN A 117 -16.03 -3.14 -6.96
C GLN A 117 -16.37 -1.70 -6.51
N ASP A 118 -16.76 -1.52 -5.24
CA ASP A 118 -16.99 -0.19 -4.65
C ASP A 118 -15.69 0.63 -4.67
N ARG A 119 -14.55 -0.01 -4.32
CA ARG A 119 -13.23 0.61 -4.37
C ARG A 119 -12.87 1.06 -5.79
N ALA A 120 -12.97 0.17 -6.78
CA ALA A 120 -12.65 0.48 -8.16
C ALA A 120 -13.54 1.59 -8.72
N SER A 121 -14.85 1.56 -8.44
CA SER A 121 -15.78 2.60 -8.88
C SER A 121 -15.53 3.95 -8.19
N MET A 122 -15.15 3.95 -6.91
CA MET A 122 -14.74 5.14 -6.17
C MET A 122 -13.50 5.79 -6.79
N ILE A 123 -12.46 4.99 -7.04
CA ILE A 123 -11.21 5.49 -7.62
C ILE A 123 -11.47 6.06 -9.02
N ALA A 124 -12.14 5.30 -9.89
CA ALA A 124 -12.48 5.74 -11.24
C ALA A 124 -13.28 7.06 -11.29
N ARG A 125 -14.20 7.25 -10.35
CA ARG A 125 -15.02 8.47 -10.26
C ARG A 125 -14.20 9.70 -9.89
N TYR A 126 -13.21 9.54 -9.02
CA TYR A 126 -12.48 10.66 -8.43
C TYR A 126 -11.09 10.89 -9.01
N HIS A 127 -10.56 9.95 -9.80
CA HIS A 127 -9.26 10.01 -10.44
C HIS A 127 -8.97 11.38 -11.11
N ARG A 128 -7.76 11.87 -10.94
CA ARG A 128 -7.22 13.08 -11.56
C ARG A 128 -5.82 12.81 -12.09
N GLY A 129 -5.46 13.54 -13.14
CA GLY A 129 -4.11 13.53 -13.68
C GLY A 129 -3.81 12.29 -14.52
N ASP A 130 -2.55 11.89 -14.50
CA ASP A 130 -1.95 10.80 -15.28
C ASP A 130 -1.09 9.90 -14.37
N ALA A 131 -0.24 9.05 -14.96
CA ALA A 131 0.63 8.13 -14.24
C ALA A 131 1.66 8.79 -13.29
N LYS A 132 1.77 10.13 -13.27
CA LYS A 132 2.59 10.89 -12.30
C LYS A 132 1.76 11.48 -11.17
N THR A 133 0.50 11.08 -11.04
CA THR A 133 -0.47 11.64 -10.11
C THR A 133 -1.02 10.57 -9.17
N LEU A 134 -0.68 10.66 -7.88
CA LEU A 134 -1.31 9.84 -6.85
C LEU A 134 -2.66 10.44 -6.44
N ASN A 135 -3.72 9.64 -6.57
CA ASN A 135 -5.05 9.95 -6.04
C ASN A 135 -5.25 9.20 -4.73
N LEU A 136 -5.21 9.92 -3.59
CA LEU A 136 -5.43 9.34 -2.26
C LEU A 136 -6.84 9.67 -1.78
N ILE A 137 -7.68 8.65 -1.69
CA ILE A 137 -9.11 8.80 -1.39
C ILE A 137 -9.41 8.36 0.04
N VAL A 138 -10.18 9.18 0.75
CA VAL A 138 -10.55 8.96 2.14
C VAL A 138 -12.07 8.97 2.26
N PRO A 139 -12.72 7.79 2.33
CA PRO A 139 -14.13 7.70 2.68
C PRO A 139 -14.35 8.20 4.11
N LYS A 140 -15.54 8.75 4.37
CA LYS A 140 -15.90 9.29 5.69
C LYS A 140 -15.96 8.20 6.76
N PHE A 141 -16.34 6.99 6.37
CA PHE A 141 -16.47 5.86 7.27
C PHE A 141 -15.48 4.75 6.90
N PRO A 142 -14.87 4.08 7.89
CA PRO A 142 -14.00 2.94 7.64
C PRO A 142 -14.71 1.84 6.85
N SER A 143 -13.95 1.13 6.02
CA SER A 143 -14.42 -0.15 5.47
C SER A 143 -14.37 -1.22 6.57
N LYS A 144 -15.33 -2.15 6.54
CA LYS A 144 -15.30 -3.33 7.41
C LYS A 144 -14.60 -4.52 6.77
N SER A 145 -14.49 -4.52 5.44
CA SER A 145 -14.05 -5.67 4.64
C SER A 145 -12.73 -5.43 3.93
N LEU A 146 -12.40 -4.19 3.61
CA LEU A 146 -11.15 -3.81 2.92
C LEU A 146 -10.10 -3.21 3.87
N GLY A 147 -10.30 -3.36 5.18
CA GLY A 147 -9.33 -2.90 6.16
C GLY A 147 -9.10 -1.39 6.16
N ILE A 148 -7.85 -0.99 6.38
CA ILE A 148 -7.45 0.41 6.56
C ILE A 148 -6.80 1.04 5.32
N GLY A 149 -6.56 0.28 4.26
CA GLY A 149 -5.95 0.78 3.04
C GLY A 149 -5.91 -0.25 1.91
N ALA A 150 -5.93 0.26 0.68
CA ALA A 150 -5.55 -0.49 -0.51
C ALA A 150 -5.27 0.44 -1.69
N CYS A 151 -4.40 0.03 -2.59
CA CYS A 151 -4.18 0.59 -3.92
C CYS A 151 -4.58 -0.40 -5.01
N VAL A 152 -4.80 0.12 -6.21
CA VAL A 152 -4.65 -0.74 -7.40
C VAL A 152 -3.16 -1.06 -7.56
N SER A 153 -2.84 -2.34 -7.75
CA SER A 153 -1.45 -2.76 -7.85
C SER A 153 -0.80 -2.22 -9.12
N PHE A 154 0.49 -1.93 -9.04
CA PHE A 154 1.30 -1.53 -10.19
C PHE A 154 1.19 -2.54 -11.34
N ASP A 155 1.17 -3.84 -11.01
CA ASP A 155 1.05 -4.92 -11.98
C ASP A 155 -0.25 -4.82 -12.79
N ASN A 156 -1.39 -4.63 -12.11
CA ASN A 156 -2.67 -4.56 -12.80
C ASN A 156 -2.74 -3.38 -13.78
N LEU A 157 -2.04 -2.28 -13.49
CA LEU A 157 -2.02 -1.08 -14.34
C LEU A 157 -1.05 -1.18 -15.51
N PHE A 158 0.17 -1.65 -15.27
CA PHE A 158 1.28 -1.49 -16.23
C PHE A 158 1.82 -2.80 -16.80
N ILE A 159 1.67 -3.89 -16.06
CA ILE A 159 2.22 -5.19 -16.44
C ILE A 159 1.14 -6.06 -17.08
N ASP A 160 0.12 -6.40 -16.32
CA ASP A 160 -1.03 -7.20 -16.78
C ASP A 160 -1.99 -6.36 -17.61
N GLN A 161 -2.03 -5.04 -17.34
CA GLN A 161 -2.96 -4.08 -17.95
C GLN A 161 -4.42 -4.57 -17.85
N SER A 162 -4.75 -5.20 -16.73
CA SER A 162 -6.07 -5.77 -16.44
C SER A 162 -7.10 -4.70 -16.08
N VAL A 163 -6.64 -3.49 -15.71
CA VAL A 163 -7.49 -2.33 -15.42
C VAL A 163 -6.96 -1.07 -16.12
N PRO A 164 -7.84 -0.13 -16.50
CA PRO A 164 -7.40 1.13 -17.11
C PRO A 164 -6.72 2.05 -16.09
N LEU A 165 -5.88 2.97 -16.57
CA LEU A 165 -5.24 4.00 -15.74
C LEU A 165 -6.23 4.84 -14.93
N SER A 166 -7.49 4.98 -15.38
CA SER A 166 -8.52 5.66 -14.59
C SER A 166 -8.81 4.99 -13.24
N SER A 167 -8.46 3.71 -13.09
CA SER A 167 -8.57 2.99 -11.82
C SER A 167 -7.36 3.21 -10.91
N ASP A 168 -6.37 4.00 -11.32
CA ASP A 168 -5.16 4.25 -10.55
C ASP A 168 -5.43 5.08 -9.28
N GLY A 169 -4.87 4.66 -8.16
CA GLY A 169 -4.97 5.35 -6.89
C GLY A 169 -5.19 4.41 -5.72
N CYS A 170 -5.28 5.04 -4.55
CA CYS A 170 -5.34 4.36 -3.28
C CYS A 170 -6.48 4.92 -2.44
N PHE A 171 -7.01 4.09 -1.56
CA PHE A 171 -7.82 4.57 -0.45
C PHE A 171 -7.13 4.29 0.88
N VAL A 172 -7.41 5.11 1.88
CA VAL A 172 -7.06 4.84 3.28
C VAL A 172 -8.24 5.14 4.19
N SER A 173 -8.34 4.41 5.29
CA SER A 173 -9.36 4.64 6.31
C SER A 173 -9.19 6.02 6.95
N PRO A 174 -10.28 6.75 7.24
CA PRO A 174 -10.19 8.02 7.96
C PRO A 174 -9.58 7.89 9.36
N THR A 175 -9.56 6.66 9.91
CA THR A 175 -8.96 6.36 11.21
C THR A 175 -7.44 6.33 11.16
N THR A 176 -6.80 6.30 9.99
CA THR A 176 -5.34 6.28 9.90
C THR A 176 -4.71 7.65 9.66
N LEU A 177 -5.56 8.66 9.47
CA LEU A 177 -5.10 10.01 9.20
C LEU A 177 -4.31 10.60 10.38
N PRO A 178 -3.33 11.48 10.10
CA PRO A 178 -2.57 12.17 11.12
C PRO A 178 -3.44 12.88 12.16
N GLY A 179 -3.34 12.44 13.41
CA GLY A 179 -4.08 12.98 14.55
C GLY A 179 -5.50 12.45 14.73
N SER A 180 -5.85 11.33 14.09
CA SER A 180 -7.04 10.56 14.45
C SER A 180 -6.93 9.97 15.87
N ALA A 181 -8.02 9.42 16.39
CA ALA A 181 -8.07 8.82 17.72
C ALA A 181 -7.53 7.37 17.79
N THR A 182 -7.20 6.75 16.65
CA THR A 182 -6.76 5.34 16.61
C THR A 182 -5.29 5.24 16.98
N ALA A 183 -5.02 4.91 18.25
CA ALA A 183 -3.66 4.73 18.74
C ALA A 183 -2.90 3.69 17.89
N GLY A 184 -1.63 3.98 17.60
CA GLY A 184 -0.76 3.10 16.82
C GLY A 184 -0.96 3.15 15.31
N TYR A 185 -1.94 3.88 14.77
CA TYR A 185 -2.13 4.04 13.33
C TYR A 185 -2.50 5.47 12.90
N ASN A 186 -2.32 6.46 13.77
CA ASN A 186 -2.79 7.83 13.56
C ASN A 186 -1.69 8.82 13.18
N GLN A 187 -0.58 8.35 12.60
CA GLN A 187 0.52 9.17 12.11
C GLN A 187 0.52 9.30 10.58
N GLY A 188 -0.37 8.59 9.89
CA GLY A 188 -0.51 8.62 8.43
C GLY A 188 0.44 7.70 7.70
N LYS A 189 1.07 6.72 8.39
CA LYS A 189 1.98 5.76 7.74
C LYS A 189 1.21 4.71 6.94
N SER A 190 -0.07 4.46 7.20
CA SER A 190 -0.89 3.61 6.32
C SER A 190 -0.92 4.17 4.89
N ALA A 191 -1.06 5.48 4.70
CA ALA A 191 -0.96 6.06 3.36
C ALA A 191 0.47 6.00 2.77
N VAL A 192 1.50 5.96 3.61
CA VAL A 192 2.89 5.73 3.17
C VAL A 192 3.06 4.30 2.66
N HIS A 193 2.54 3.32 3.39
CA HIS A 193 2.49 1.91 3.02
C HIS A 193 1.78 1.71 1.67
N GLU A 194 0.56 2.24 1.54
CA GLU A 194 -0.19 2.20 0.29
C GLU A 194 0.56 2.88 -0.86
N ALA A 195 1.15 4.06 -0.64
CA ALA A 195 1.97 4.70 -1.66
C ALA A 195 3.21 3.87 -2.04
N GLY A 196 3.73 3.03 -1.14
CA GLY A 196 4.76 2.04 -1.44
C GLY A 196 4.29 1.00 -2.44
N HIS A 197 3.09 0.43 -2.23
CA HIS A 197 2.48 -0.48 -3.21
C HIS A 197 2.17 0.19 -4.54
N TRP A 198 1.70 1.45 -4.53
CA TRP A 198 1.51 2.23 -5.75
C TRP A 198 2.81 2.39 -6.56
N LEU A 199 3.95 2.44 -5.87
CA LEU A 199 5.29 2.47 -6.46
C LEU A 199 5.88 1.08 -6.74
N GLY A 200 5.11 0.01 -6.52
CA GLY A 200 5.51 -1.37 -6.83
C GLY A 200 6.27 -2.10 -5.72
N LEU A 201 6.26 -1.62 -4.48
CA LEU A 201 6.84 -2.36 -3.36
C LEU A 201 5.89 -3.46 -2.88
N LEU A 202 6.48 -4.61 -2.53
CA LEU A 202 5.79 -5.74 -1.90
C LEU A 202 5.85 -5.62 -0.38
N HIS A 203 5.03 -6.41 0.31
CA HIS A 203 5.17 -6.60 1.75
C HIS A 203 6.50 -7.27 2.09
N THR A 204 7.11 -6.92 3.22
CA THR A 204 8.40 -7.48 3.66
C THR A 204 8.35 -8.98 3.97
N PHE A 205 7.15 -9.52 4.23
CA PHE A 205 6.90 -10.93 4.50
C PHE A 205 6.45 -11.71 3.26
N GLU A 206 6.47 -11.09 2.07
CA GLU A 206 6.20 -11.79 0.82
C GLU A 206 7.27 -12.86 0.58
N GLY A 207 6.87 -14.05 0.10
CA GLY A 207 7.79 -15.16 -0.13
C GLY A 207 8.29 -15.89 1.13
N GLY A 208 8.08 -15.36 2.33
CA GLY A 208 8.46 -16.01 3.59
C GLY A 208 9.99 -16.23 3.74
N CYS A 209 10.38 -17.15 4.64
CA CYS A 209 11.79 -17.36 4.98
C CYS A 209 12.65 -18.01 3.87
N ASP A 210 12.03 -18.88 3.07
CA ASP A 210 12.72 -19.71 2.07
C ASP A 210 12.47 -19.25 0.63
N GLY A 211 11.59 -18.27 0.43
CA GLY A 211 11.25 -17.73 -0.89
C GLY A 211 12.18 -16.62 -1.35
N GLN A 212 11.73 -15.86 -2.35
CA GLN A 212 12.50 -14.74 -2.93
C GLN A 212 12.34 -13.43 -2.15
N GLY A 213 11.66 -13.45 -1.02
CA GLY A 213 11.32 -12.25 -0.24
C GLY A 213 10.41 -11.29 -1.01
N ASP A 214 10.54 -10.01 -0.66
CA ASP A 214 9.94 -8.86 -1.34
C ASP A 214 10.75 -8.41 -2.59
N HIS A 215 11.75 -9.20 -3.00
CA HIS A 215 12.72 -8.92 -4.06
C HIS A 215 13.65 -7.71 -3.82
N ILE A 216 13.74 -7.24 -2.57
CA ILE A 216 14.63 -6.16 -2.15
C ILE A 216 15.79 -6.77 -1.33
N PRO A 217 17.02 -6.82 -1.87
CA PRO A 217 18.12 -7.57 -1.23
C PRO A 217 18.52 -7.11 0.17
N ASP A 218 18.21 -5.87 0.55
CA ASP A 218 18.50 -5.31 1.87
C ASP A 218 17.32 -5.36 2.85
N THR A 219 16.18 -5.95 2.46
CA THR A 219 15.10 -6.33 3.38
C THR A 219 15.40 -7.72 3.96
N PRO A 220 15.60 -7.88 5.29
CA PRO A 220 15.67 -9.18 5.93
C PRO A 220 14.40 -10.02 5.69
N ALA A 221 14.56 -11.33 5.53
CA ALA A 221 13.45 -12.24 5.32
C ALA A 221 12.51 -12.27 6.55
N GLN A 222 11.21 -12.30 6.30
CA GLN A 222 10.18 -12.32 7.33
C GLN A 222 9.11 -13.37 6.97
N GLU A 223 8.73 -14.22 7.93
CA GLU A 223 7.80 -15.34 7.67
C GLU A 223 6.37 -14.86 7.43
N LYS A 224 5.96 -13.84 8.18
CA LYS A 224 4.56 -13.37 8.27
C LYS A 224 4.50 -11.94 8.75
N ALA A 225 3.35 -11.30 8.53
CA ALA A 225 3.05 -10.00 9.09
C ALA A 225 3.21 -9.97 10.62
N THR A 226 3.79 -8.89 11.12
CA THR A 226 3.99 -8.63 12.55
C THR A 226 3.44 -7.26 12.88
N TYR A 227 2.92 -7.12 14.10
CA TYR A 227 2.10 -5.96 14.50
C TYR A 227 2.68 -5.20 15.69
N THR A 228 3.71 -5.75 16.32
CA THR A 228 4.34 -5.22 17.53
C THR A 228 5.67 -4.53 17.22
N TYR A 229 6.16 -3.80 18.22
CA TYR A 229 7.46 -3.14 18.20
C TYR A 229 8.44 -3.93 19.09
N ASP A 230 8.65 -5.20 18.76
CA ASP A 230 9.64 -6.04 19.43
C ASP A 230 10.93 -6.04 18.59
N GLU A 231 11.91 -5.25 19.01
CA GLU A 231 13.21 -5.09 18.34
C GLU A 231 14.03 -6.41 18.31
N SER A 232 13.62 -7.44 19.05
CA SER A 232 14.27 -8.75 19.05
C SER A 232 13.59 -9.78 18.15
N GLN A 233 12.54 -9.38 17.44
CA GLN A 233 11.72 -10.30 16.66
C GLN A 233 12.48 -10.83 15.45
N ASP A 234 12.48 -12.15 15.32
CA ASP A 234 13.10 -12.90 14.25
C ASP A 234 12.25 -14.13 13.96
N THR A 235 11.44 -14.01 12.92
CA THR A 235 10.58 -15.10 12.42
C THR A 235 11.35 -16.05 11.50
N CYS A 236 12.44 -15.59 10.88
CA CYS A 236 13.28 -16.36 9.96
C CYS A 236 14.68 -16.63 10.51
N ARG A 237 14.75 -17.37 11.63
CA ARG A 237 15.98 -17.60 12.43
C ARG A 237 17.17 -18.21 11.71
N PHE A 238 16.94 -18.81 10.54
CA PHE A 238 18.00 -19.41 9.72
C PHE A 238 18.45 -18.49 8.57
N SER A 239 17.80 -17.34 8.43
CA SER A 239 18.13 -16.27 7.48
C SER A 239 18.84 -15.13 8.21
N PRO A 240 19.71 -14.35 7.54
CA PRO A 240 20.36 -13.21 8.16
C PRO A 240 19.40 -12.05 8.45
N GLY A 241 19.58 -11.40 9.61
CA GLY A 241 18.85 -10.19 10.00
C GLY A 241 17.70 -10.47 10.98
N LEU A 242 17.12 -9.40 11.52
CA LEU A 242 15.89 -9.44 12.31
C LEU A 242 14.72 -9.01 11.43
N ASP A 243 13.49 -9.33 11.84
CA ASP A 243 12.30 -8.87 11.13
C ASP A 243 12.35 -7.33 10.95
N PRO A 244 12.07 -6.80 9.75
CA PRO A 244 12.17 -5.37 9.46
C PRO A 244 10.98 -4.58 10.02
N ILE A 245 10.78 -4.59 11.34
CA ILE A 245 9.61 -4.02 12.04
C ILE A 245 9.43 -2.50 11.86
N HIS A 246 10.46 -1.79 11.39
CA HIS A 246 10.39 -0.35 11.09
C HIS A 246 10.10 -0.05 9.61
N ASN A 247 10.06 -1.07 8.76
CA ASN A 247 9.80 -0.90 7.35
C ASN A 247 8.31 -0.60 7.13
N TYR A 248 8.03 0.45 6.35
CA TYR A 248 6.65 0.86 6.04
C TYR A 248 5.84 -0.23 5.33
N MET A 249 6.50 -1.19 4.66
CA MET A 249 5.85 -2.31 3.99
C MET A 249 5.56 -3.51 4.92
N GLY A 250 5.88 -3.40 6.21
CA GLY A 250 5.38 -4.28 7.26
C GLY A 250 4.04 -3.80 7.83
N TYR A 251 3.54 -4.45 8.88
CA TYR A 251 2.28 -4.10 9.57
C TYR A 251 2.48 -3.66 11.03
N SER A 252 3.71 -3.38 11.47
CA SER A 252 3.99 -2.91 12.83
C SER A 252 3.32 -1.55 13.09
N TYR A 253 2.94 -1.31 14.36
CA TYR A 253 2.34 -0.05 14.78
C TYR A 253 3.20 1.19 14.42
N GLU A 254 2.52 2.29 14.13
CA GLU A 254 3.08 3.60 13.76
C GLU A 254 3.72 4.35 14.93
#